data_AF-A0A355XTZ9-F1
#
_entry.id   AF-A0A355XTZ9-F1
#
_cell.length_a   1.000
_cell.length_b   1.000
_cell.length_c   1.000
_cell.angle_alpha   90.00
_cell.angle_beta   90.00
_cell.angle_gamma   90.00
#
_symmetry.space_group_name_H-M   'P 1'
#
loop_
_entity.id
_entity.type
_entity.pdbx_description
1 polymer ?
#
loop_
_entity_poly.entity_id
_entity_poly.type
_entity_poly.pdbx_seq_one_letter_code
_entity_poly.pdbx_strand_id
1 'polypeptide(L)' 'KGDTATNVTKPATVETGAEIKVPLFINEGDVITISTEDGSYVSRVTEKK' A
#
# COMPACT_ATOMS: atom_id res chain seq x y z
N LYS A 1 19.67 -14.15 -15.31
CA LYS A 1 20.05 -13.06 -14.39
C LYS A 1 18.90 -12.06 -14.40
N GLY A 2 17.83 -12.42 -13.68
CA GLY A 2 16.50 -11.82 -13.76
C GLY A 2 16.18 -11.10 -12.47
N ASP A 3 16.86 -9.99 -12.24
CA ASP A 3 16.72 -9.17 -11.03
C ASP A 3 15.92 -7.91 -11.34
N THR A 4 14.72 -8.08 -11.87
CA THR A 4 13.73 -7.00 -11.83
C THR A 4 12.60 -7.46 -10.94
N ALA A 5 12.86 -7.37 -9.63
CA ALA A 5 11.84 -7.01 -8.67
C ALA A 5 11.32 -5.62 -9.08
N THR A 6 10.51 -5.58 -10.14
CA THR A 6 9.77 -4.40 -10.51
C THR A 6 8.84 -4.20 -9.33
N ASN A 7 9.22 -3.29 -8.42
CA ASN A 7 8.37 -2.79 -7.34
C ASN A 7 7.21 -2.03 -8.00
N VAL A 8 6.34 -2.76 -8.70
CA VAL A 8 5.13 -2.23 -9.29
C VAL A 8 4.23 -1.93 -8.12
N THR A 9 3.85 -0.66 -8.01
CA THR A 9 2.82 -0.21 -7.08
C THR A 9 1.52 -0.14 -7.86
N LYS A 10 0.42 -0.57 -7.25
CA LYS A 10 -0.92 -0.39 -7.79
C LYS A 10 -1.57 0.83 -7.14
N PRO A 11 -2.34 1.65 -7.88
CA PRO A 11 -3.23 2.59 -7.25
C PRO A 11 -4.28 1.80 -6.45
N ALA A 12 -4.49 2.18 -5.20
CA ALA A 12 -5.54 1.68 -4.33
C ALA A 12 -6.32 2.85 -3.77
N THR A 13 -7.63 2.73 -3.81
CA THR A 13 -8.56 3.66 -3.18
C THR A 13 -8.77 3.22 -1.75
N VAL A 14 -8.46 4.11 -0.79
CA VAL A 14 -8.78 3.87 0.62
C VAL A 14 -10.23 4.27 0.91
N GLU A 15 -10.79 3.76 2.02
CA GLU A 15 -12.18 4.04 2.43
C GLU A 15 -12.48 5.54 2.62
N THR A 16 -11.45 6.36 2.81
CA THR A 16 -11.57 7.82 2.90
C THR A 16 -11.73 8.50 1.53
N GLY A 17 -11.63 7.76 0.42
CA GLY A 17 -11.76 8.28 -0.95
C GLY A 17 -10.46 8.77 -1.57
N ALA A 18 -9.32 8.67 -0.88
CA ALA A 18 -8.01 9.02 -1.42
C ALA A 18 -7.44 7.88 -2.30
N GLU A 19 -6.86 8.22 -3.45
CA GLU A 19 -6.12 7.28 -4.30
C GLU A 19 -4.64 7.31 -3.95
N ILE A 20 -4.12 6.16 -3.50
CA ILE A 20 -2.74 6.04 -3.02
C ILE A 20 -2.01 4.92 -3.75
N LYS A 21 -0.68 5.00 -3.85
CA LYS A 21 0.12 3.92 -4.47
C LYS A 21 0.51 2.91 -3.41
N VAL A 22 -0.09 1.73 -3.46
CA VAL A 22 0.24 0.62 -2.55
C VAL A 22 1.09 -0.43 -3.27
N PRO A 23 1.97 -1.14 -2.55
CA PRO A 23 2.66 -2.28 -3.10
C PRO A 23 1.70 -3.39 -3.55
N LEU A 24 2.07 -4.15 -4.58
CA LEU A 24 1.27 -5.28 -5.10
C LEU A 24 0.93 -6.36 -4.05
N PHE A 25 1.67 -6.44 -2.94
CA PHE A 25 1.43 -7.42 -1.88
C PHE A 25 0.29 -7.04 -0.91
N ILE A 26 -0.31 -5.87 -1.06
CA ILE A 26 -1.47 -5.43 -0.25
C ILE A 26 -2.76 -5.94 -0.88
N ASN A 27 -3.56 -6.66 -0.10
CA ASN A 27 -4.87 -7.17 -0.50
C ASN A 27 -6.00 -6.39 0.17
N GLU A 28 -7.23 -6.55 -0.33
CA GLU A 28 -8.42 -5.99 0.29
C GLU A 28 -8.63 -6.64 1.67
N GLY A 29 -8.76 -5.82 2.72
CA GLY A 29 -8.83 -6.27 4.12
C GLY A 29 -7.52 -6.16 4.89
N ASP A 30 -6.39 -5.83 4.24
CA ASP A 30 -5.15 -5.49 4.94
C ASP A 30 -5.22 -4.08 5.56
N VAL A 31 -4.84 -3.98 6.84
CA VAL A 31 -4.74 -2.69 7.52
C VAL A 31 -3.41 -2.05 7.17
N ILE A 32 -3.47 -0.89 6.53
CA ILE A 32 -2.31 -0.09 6.15
C ILE A 32 -2.40 1.28 6.80
N THR A 33 -1.27 1.81 7.24
CA THR A 33 -1.14 3.19 7.70
C THR A 33 -0.79 4.07 6.52
N ILE A 34 -1.60 5.09 6.31
CA ILE A 34 -1.44 6.08 5.24
C ILE A 34 -1.31 7.47 5.87
N SER A 35 -0.56 8.36 5.22
CA SER A 35 -0.51 9.76 5.61
C SER A 35 -1.68 10.50 4.96
N THR A 36 -2.55 11.12 5.76
CA THR A 36 -3.69 11.91 5.25
C THR A 36 -3.27 13.26 4.65
N GLU A 37 -2.05 13.73 4.95
CA GLU A 37 -1.53 14.99 4.40
C GLU A 37 -1.06 14.85 2.95
N ASP A 38 -0.43 13.72 2.61
CA ASP A 38 0.16 13.49 1.28
C ASP A 38 -0.53 12.34 0.50
N GLY A 39 -1.42 11.58 1.15
CA GLY A 39 -1.97 10.36 0.55
C GLY A 39 -0.91 9.28 0.33
N SER A 40 0.24 9.38 1.00
CA SER A 40 1.32 8.42 0.84
C SER A 40 1.13 7.21 1.75
N TYR A 41 1.35 6.02 1.19
CA TYR A 41 1.45 4.79 1.96
C TYR A 41 2.67 4.87 2.90
N VAL A 42 2.45 4.72 4.21
CA VAL A 42 3.52 4.80 5.22
C VAL A 42 4.02 3.41 5.56
N SER A 43 3.11 2.51 5.95
CA SER A 43 3.47 1.16 6.42
C SER A 43 2.27 0.22 6.37
N ARG A 44 2.54 -1.10 6.28
CA ARG A 44 1.53 -2.13 6.50
C ARG A 44 1.51 -2.45 7.98
N VAL A 45 0.34 -2.38 8.61
CA VAL A 45 0.16 -2.89 9.96
C VAL A 45 0.11 -4.41 9.86
N THR A 46 1.27 -5.04 9.88
CA THR A 46 1.33 -6.49 10.09
C THR A 46 1.06 -6.72 11.56
N GLU A 47 -0.17 -7.07 11.93
CA GLU A 47 -0.43 -7.68 13.22
C GLU A 47 0.35 -8.99 13.29
N LYS A 48 1.58 -8.93 13.83
CA LYS A 48 2.27 -10.12 14.30
C LYS A 48 1.54 -10.57 15.56
N LYS A 49 0.59 -11.48 15.40
CA LYS A 49 0.06 -12.29 16.49
C LYS A 49 1.11 -13.31 16.95
#